data_AF-A0A920BHC5-F1
#
_entry.id   AF-A0A920BHC5-F1
#
_cell.length_a   1.000
_cell.length_b   1.000
_cell.length_c   1.000
_cell.angle_alpha   90.00
_cell.angle_beta   90.00
_cell.angle_gamma   90.00
#
_symmetry.space_group_name_H-M   'P 1'
#
loop_
_entity.id
_entity.type
_entity.pdbx_description
1 polymer ?
#
loop_
_entity_poly.entity_id
_entity_poly.type
_entity_poly.pdbx_seq_one_letter_code
_entity_poly.pdbx_strand_id
1 'polypeptide(L)'
;MDRFSEGAGRLTDGIPAEDLAKVGVCTIPEGKGIFPNLTVDENLIMMTHASQSLEEIQSVTFKRFPQLGNKRKQLAGTLSGGEQQMLSMSRALSTNPKLLLLTNYLWD
;
A
#
# COMPACT_ATOMS: atom_id res chain seq x y z
N MET A 1 -38.44 -7.28 -3.65
CA MET A 1 -37.59 -7.40 -4.86
C MET A 1 -36.90 -6.05 -5.03
N ASP A 2 -35.60 -5.88 -5.06
CA ASP A 2 -34.45 -6.75 -5.35
C ASP A 2 -33.25 -6.25 -4.53
N ARG A 3 -32.55 -7.14 -3.82
CA ARG A 3 -31.20 -7.65 -4.10
C ARG A 3 -30.04 -6.79 -3.55
N PHE A 4 -29.49 -7.31 -2.45
CA PHE A 4 -28.06 -7.57 -2.25
C PHE A 4 -27.09 -6.88 -3.21
N SER A 5 -26.41 -5.85 -2.71
CA SER A 5 -25.02 -5.50 -3.05
C SER A 5 -24.18 -5.82 -1.80
N GLU A 6 -23.55 -6.99 -1.68
CA GLU A 6 -22.24 -7.39 -2.27
C GLU A 6 -21.18 -6.30 -2.11
N GLY A 7 -20.04 -6.48 -1.44
CA GLY A 7 -19.40 -7.68 -0.89
C GLY A 7 -17.90 -7.42 -0.78
N ALA A 8 -17.45 -6.69 0.26
CA ALA A 8 -16.06 -6.66 0.76
C ALA A 8 -15.89 -5.59 1.87
N GLY A 9 -16.58 -4.45 1.77
CA GLY A 9 -16.44 -3.34 2.73
C GLY A 9 -17.11 -3.55 4.09
N ARG A 10 -18.03 -4.51 4.19
CA ARG A 10 -18.92 -4.68 5.35
C ARG A 10 -18.32 -5.54 6.49
N LEU A 11 -17.17 -6.18 6.27
CA LEU A 11 -16.54 -7.09 7.23
C LEU A 11 -15.67 -6.37 8.27
N THR A 12 -15.32 -5.12 8.03
CA THR A 12 -14.45 -4.32 8.91
C THR A 12 -15.18 -3.19 9.62
N ASP A 13 -16.47 -2.98 9.33
CA ASP A 13 -17.28 -1.94 9.97
C ASP A 13 -17.35 -2.20 11.48
N GLY A 14 -16.64 -1.38 12.25
CA GLY A 14 -16.58 -1.44 13.71
C GLY A 14 -15.32 -2.10 14.31
N ILE A 15 -14.43 -2.68 13.51
CA ILE A 15 -13.13 -3.18 14.00
C ILE A 15 -12.09 -2.06 13.87
N PRO A 16 -11.41 -1.66 14.96
CA PRO A 16 -10.33 -0.68 14.89
C PRO A 16 -9.26 -1.09 13.88
N ALA A 17 -8.77 -0.15 13.07
CA ALA A 17 -7.71 -0.40 12.08
C ALA A 17 -6.45 -1.03 12.71
N GLU A 18 -6.18 -0.71 13.98
CA GLU A 18 -5.10 -1.30 14.75
C GLU A 18 -5.28 -2.82 14.97
N ASP A 19 -6.51 -3.27 15.19
CA ASP A 19 -6.80 -4.68 15.42
C ASP A 19 -6.78 -5.48 14.11
N LEU A 20 -7.17 -4.85 12.99
CA LEU A 20 -6.98 -5.41 11.65
C LEU A 20 -5.50 -5.54 11.29
N ALA A 21 -4.69 -4.54 11.64
CA ALA A 21 -3.24 -4.60 11.45
C ALA A 21 -2.60 -5.74 12.28
N LYS A 22 -3.05 -5.96 13.52
CA LYS A 22 -2.57 -7.05 14.40
C LYS A 22 -2.83 -8.45 13.82
N VAL A 23 -3.93 -8.63 13.08
CA VAL A 23 -4.23 -9.91 12.39
C VAL A 23 -3.64 -9.99 10.98
N GLY A 24 -2.87 -8.99 10.57
CA GLY A 24 -2.14 -8.97 9.29
C GLY A 24 -3.00 -8.59 8.10
N VAL A 25 -4.07 -7.81 8.31
CA VAL A 25 -4.91 -7.22 7.26
C VAL A 25 -4.46 -5.78 7.03
N CYS A 26 -3.99 -5.48 5.82
CA CYS A 26 -3.63 -4.12 5.42
C CYS A 26 -4.56 -3.65 4.29
N THR A 27 -5.15 -2.46 4.45
CA THR A 27 -5.98 -1.81 3.45
C THR A 27 -5.30 -0.54 2.96
N ILE A 28 -5.17 -0.40 1.65
CA ILE A 28 -4.64 0.82 1.02
C ILE A 28 -5.78 1.48 0.26
N PRO A 29 -6.32 2.61 0.73
CA PRO A 29 -7.34 3.34 -0.02
C PRO A 29 -6.74 3.89 -1.31
N GLU A 30 -7.51 3.80 -2.40
CA GLU A 30 -7.12 4.32 -3.70
C GLU A 30 -6.77 5.83 -3.62
N GLY A 31 -5.66 6.22 -4.25
CA GLY A 31 -5.18 7.61 -4.22
C GLY A 31 -4.62 8.11 -2.87
N LYS A 32 -4.61 7.28 -1.81
CA LYS A 32 -4.11 7.67 -0.47
C LYS A 32 -2.96 6.78 0.05
N GLY A 33 -2.39 5.93 -0.81
CA GLY A 33 -1.29 5.04 -0.45
C GLY A 33 0.11 5.66 -0.49
N ILE A 34 0.27 6.82 -1.15
CA ILE A 34 1.56 7.47 -1.41
C ILE A 34 1.47 8.99 -1.21
N PHE A 35 2.62 9.59 -0.93
CA PHE A 35 2.82 11.03 -0.89
C PHE A 35 3.32 11.51 -2.26
N PRO A 36 2.46 12.12 -3.11
CA PRO A 36 2.79 12.40 -4.51
C PRO A 36 3.91 13.43 -4.70
N ASN A 37 4.08 14.32 -3.71
CA ASN A 37 5.12 15.36 -3.71
C ASN A 37 6.47 14.86 -3.16
N LEU A 38 6.55 13.59 -2.75
CA LEU A 38 7.77 12.95 -2.30
C LEU A 38 8.27 11.98 -3.36
N THR A 39 9.57 11.76 -3.40
CA THR A 39 10.21 10.72 -4.22
C THR A 39 9.83 9.32 -3.75
N VAL A 40 10.12 8.31 -4.58
CA VAL A 40 9.96 6.89 -4.20
C VAL A 40 10.71 6.58 -2.90
N ASP A 41 11.98 7.01 -2.77
CA ASP A 41 12.76 6.76 -1.56
C ASP A 41 12.19 7.49 -0.33
N GLU A 42 11.77 8.74 -0.47
CA GLU A 42 11.13 9.48 0.62
C GLU A 42 9.80 8.84 1.04
N ASN A 43 9.03 8.30 0.10
CA ASN A 43 7.85 7.51 0.43
C ASN A 43 8.21 6.28 1.28
N LEU A 44 9.26 5.53 0.91
CA LEU A 44 9.71 4.37 1.68
C LEU A 44 10.24 4.76 3.07
N ILE A 45 10.90 5.91 3.19
CA ILE A 45 11.29 6.49 4.48
C ILE A 45 10.05 6.76 5.35
N MET A 46 9.01 7.38 4.80
CA MET A 46 7.75 7.62 5.51
C MET A 46 7.02 6.33 5.92
N MET A 47 7.37 5.19 5.32
CA MET A 47 6.82 3.87 5.63
C MET A 47 7.68 3.08 6.65
N THR A 48 8.84 3.61 7.07
CA THR A 48 9.66 2.98 8.11
C THR A 48 8.97 3.07 9.47
N HIS A 49 8.96 1.94 10.18
CA HIS A 49 8.50 1.83 11.56
C HIS A 49 9.67 1.44 12.45
N ALA A 50 9.57 1.69 13.77
CA ALA A 50 10.66 1.47 14.73
C ALA A 50 11.27 0.05 14.71
N SER A 51 10.53 -0.94 14.21
CA SER A 51 10.96 -2.35 14.14
C SER A 51 11.66 -2.75 12.83
N GLN A 52 11.80 -1.85 11.84
CA GLN A 52 12.41 -2.16 10.54
C GLN A 52 13.30 -1.03 10.04
N SER A 53 14.46 -1.38 9.51
CA SER A 53 15.35 -0.42 8.87
C SER A 53 14.84 -0.04 7.47
N LEU A 54 15.20 1.18 7.04
CA LEU A 54 14.95 1.63 5.66
C LEU A 54 15.56 0.66 4.63
N GLU A 55 16.75 0.14 4.90
CA GLU A 55 17.48 -0.74 3.99
C GLU A 55 16.74 -2.07 3.76
N GLU A 56 16.13 -2.64 4.80
CA GLU A 56 15.28 -3.83 4.69
C GLU A 56 14.05 -3.55 3.82
N ILE A 57 13.36 -2.43 4.05
CA ILE A 57 12.18 -2.04 3.28
C ILE A 57 12.54 -1.81 1.81
N GLN A 58 13.62 -1.08 1.54
CA GLN A 58 14.12 -0.86 0.19
C GLN A 58 14.52 -2.17 -0.50
N SER A 59 15.24 -3.05 0.21
CA SER A 59 15.66 -4.35 -0.30
C SER A 59 14.45 -5.20 -0.72
N VAL A 60 13.46 -5.36 0.15
CA VAL A 60 12.24 -6.12 -0.14
C VAL A 60 11.45 -5.46 -1.26
N THR A 61 11.29 -4.15 -1.22
CA THR A 61 10.53 -3.38 -2.22
C THR A 61 11.14 -3.52 -3.61
N PHE A 62 12.44 -3.26 -3.76
CA PHE A 62 13.10 -3.30 -5.07
C PHE A 62 13.33 -4.71 -5.58
N LYS A 63 13.41 -5.71 -4.69
CA LYS A 63 13.38 -7.12 -5.08
C LYS A 63 12.02 -7.51 -5.66
N ARG A 64 10.92 -6.99 -5.11
CA ARG A 64 9.56 -7.31 -5.58
C ARG A 64 9.12 -6.47 -6.78
N PHE A 65 9.47 -5.19 -6.79
CA PHE A 65 9.11 -4.19 -7.79
C PHE A 65 10.38 -3.51 -8.33
N PRO A 66 11.19 -4.22 -9.14
CA PRO A 66 12.47 -3.69 -9.63
C PRO A 66 12.32 -2.40 -10.43
N GLN A 67 11.16 -2.14 -11.04
CA GLN A 67 10.86 -0.91 -11.76
C GLN A 67 10.94 0.33 -10.85
N LEU A 68 10.53 0.20 -9.58
CA LEU A 68 10.66 1.29 -8.59
C LEU A 68 12.13 1.55 -8.23
N GLY A 69 12.97 0.51 -8.30
CA GLY A 69 14.41 0.64 -8.06
C GLY A 69 15.12 1.54 -9.07
N ASN A 70 14.63 1.60 -10.30
CA ASN A 70 15.13 2.51 -11.35
C ASN A 70 14.60 3.94 -11.18
N LYS A 71 13.58 4.14 -10.34
CA LYS A 71 12.82 5.39 -10.17
C LYS A 71 12.90 5.94 -8.76
N ARG A 72 13.89 5.52 -7.96
CA ARG A 72 14.08 5.91 -6.55
C ARG A 72 13.97 7.42 -6.28
N LYS A 73 14.54 8.23 -7.18
CA LYS A 73 14.56 9.69 -7.08
C LYS A 73 13.41 10.38 -7.79
N GLN A 74 12.52 9.63 -8.45
CA GLN A 74 11.38 10.19 -9.18
C GLN A 74 10.26 10.52 -8.19
N LEU A 75 9.59 11.66 -8.40
CA LEU A 75 8.40 12.05 -7.64
C LEU A 75 7.27 11.04 -7.84
N ALA A 76 6.69 10.56 -6.75
CA ALA A 76 5.67 9.51 -6.78
C ALA A 76 4.43 9.91 -7.58
N GLY A 77 4.05 11.20 -7.59
CA GLY A 77 2.93 11.71 -8.37
C GLY A 77 3.12 11.65 -9.89
N THR A 78 4.36 11.45 -10.37
CA THR A 78 4.68 11.33 -11.81
C THR A 78 4.79 9.88 -12.29
N LEU A 79 4.66 8.92 -11.38
CA LEU A 79 4.62 7.50 -11.71
C LEU A 79 3.33 7.16 -12.46
N SER A 80 3.37 6.15 -13.32
CA SER A 80 2.14 5.59 -13.89
C SER A 80 1.23 5.02 -12.80
N GLY A 81 -0.08 4.90 -13.05
CA GLY A 81 -1.02 4.37 -12.05
C GLY A 81 -0.61 3.00 -11.50
N GLY A 82 -0.11 2.10 -12.36
CA GLY A 82 0.42 0.79 -11.91
C GLY A 82 1.67 0.92 -11.03
N GLU A 83 2.56 1.87 -11.32
CA GLU A 83 3.73 2.15 -10.47
C GLU A 83 3.34 2.78 -9.13
N GLN A 84 2.34 3.66 -9.12
CA GLN A 84 1.78 4.21 -7.87
C GLN A 84 1.16 3.11 -7.01
N GLN A 85 0.47 2.14 -7.63
CA GLN A 85 -0.05 0.96 -6.92
C GLN A 85 1.10 0.10 -6.37
N MET A 86 2.15 -0.16 -7.14
CA MET A 86 3.34 -0.88 -6.66
C MET A 86 4.00 -0.18 -5.44
N LEU A 87 4.18 1.14 -5.52
CA LEU A 87 4.74 1.92 -4.41
C LEU A 87 3.82 1.87 -3.18
N SER A 88 2.51 1.99 -3.39
CA SER A 88 1.55 1.86 -2.30
C SER A 88 1.64 0.48 -1.63
N MET A 89 1.67 -0.60 -2.42
CA MET A 89 1.78 -1.98 -1.91
C MET A 89 3.06 -2.22 -1.11
N SER A 90 4.13 -1.46 -1.38
CA SER A 90 5.39 -1.56 -0.65
C SER A 90 5.21 -1.25 0.85
N ARG A 91 4.21 -0.43 1.20
CA ARG A 91 3.80 -0.14 2.58
C ARG A 91 3.16 -1.33 3.29
N ALA A 92 2.53 -2.22 2.56
CA ALA A 92 2.00 -3.43 3.15
C ALA A 92 3.11 -4.44 3.40
N LEU A 93 4.12 -4.53 2.52
CA LEU A 93 5.22 -5.49 2.63
C LEU A 93 6.06 -5.30 3.92
N SER A 94 6.16 -4.07 4.44
CA SER A 94 6.80 -3.81 5.73
C SER A 94 6.07 -4.51 6.91
N THR A 95 4.77 -4.79 6.79
CA THR A 95 3.98 -5.41 7.87
C THR A 95 3.93 -6.93 7.84
N ASN A 96 4.58 -7.59 6.87
CA ASN A 96 4.45 -9.04 6.59
C ASN A 96 2.98 -9.53 6.68
N PRO A 97 2.06 -8.95 5.89
CA PRO A 97 0.63 -9.13 6.08
C PRO A 97 0.24 -10.54 5.64
N LYS A 98 -0.65 -11.16 6.41
CA LYS A 98 -1.25 -12.45 6.03
C LYS A 98 -2.28 -12.28 4.91
N LEU A 99 -2.82 -11.07 4.74
CA LEU A 99 -3.79 -10.74 3.70
C LEU A 99 -3.65 -9.27 3.26
N LEU A 100 -3.48 -9.05 1.96
CA LEU A 100 -3.47 -7.72 1.35
C LEU A 100 -4.79 -7.51 0.58
N LEU A 101 -5.59 -6.53 0.99
CA LEU A 101 -6.81 -6.15 0.29
C LEU A 101 -6.55 -4.88 -0.52
N LEU A 102 -6.58 -5.03 -1.85
CA LEU A 102 -6.55 -3.93 -2.81
C LEU A 102 -8.00 -3.60 -3.18
N THR A 103 -8.46 -2.38 -2.92
CA THR A 103 -9.79 -1.94 -3.34
C THR A 103 -9.67 -1.18 -4.65
N ASN A 104 -10.03 -1.82 -5.75
CA ASN A 104 -10.23 -1.18 -7.04
C ASN A 104 -11.71 -0.83 -7.18
N TYR A 105 -12.08 0.44 -7.00
CA TYR A 105 -13.40 0.91 -7.42
C TYR A 105 -13.35 1.18 -8.92
N LEU A 106 -13.69 0.17 -9.71
CA LEU A 106 -14.21 0.38 -11.06
C LEU A 106 -15.53 1.14 -10.89
N TRP A 107 -15.57 2.38 -11.40
CA TRP A 107 -16.83 3.06 -11.71
C TRP A 107 -17.03 2.96 -13.22
N ASP A 108 -18.12 2.32 -13.62
CA ASP A 108 -19.04 2.91 -14.60
C ASP A 108 -20.24 3.45 -13.81
#